data_AF-A0A7V5KW43-F1
#
_entry.id   AF-A0A7V5KW43-F1
#
_cell.length_a   1.000
_cell.length_b   1.000
_cell.length_c   1.000
_cell.angle_alpha   90.00
_cell.angle_beta   90.00
_cell.angle_gamma   90.00
#
_symmetry.space_group_name_H-M   'P 1'
#
loop_
_entity.id
_entity.type
_entity.pdbx_description
1 polymer ?
#
loop_
_entity_poly.entity_id
_entity_poly.type
_entity_poly.pdbx_seq_one_letter_code
_entity_poly.pdbx_strand_id
1 'polypeptide(L)'
;MTGFSRGVHLVTRQLEPNYAMALTTRKKTEGFITRGGRHFFILPWRGCSLIGTTNVPLTGKLDDIRVTKKDVEDFLLDINEALPSVRLTPTDVRYAFTGIYPIIAREIKPDTYQGTGEFQIVDHGRKDGIDGIVTALGAKFTTARNVARQAVDLVADKLGGNIADGRTVETQLLEGRIDDIAGFTADCLEHYSSLLPESSILHLMRNYGSMTEELIGLGKKQNMLAKICPDRETLEIEIDYGVRHEMAVTLEDIIFRRTGLGTIGYPGDEAVARCAALMAEVLGWDEPEKKRQIVMVQRRYDSWQG
;
A
#
# COMPACT_ATOMS: atom_id res chain seq x y z
N MET A 1 11.60 24.02 -9.25
CA MET A 1 11.04 23.90 -7.89
C MET A 1 10.39 22.53 -7.80
N THR A 2 10.59 21.80 -6.71
CA THR A 2 9.96 20.49 -6.50
C THR A 2 9.13 20.61 -5.24
N GLY A 3 7.85 20.27 -5.34
CA GLY A 3 6.92 20.22 -4.21
C GLY A 3 6.43 18.82 -3.97
N PHE A 4 5.54 18.66 -3.01
CA PHE A 4 4.81 17.43 -2.81
C PHE A 4 3.33 17.72 -2.84
N SER A 5 2.56 16.78 -3.35
CA SER A 5 1.13 16.75 -3.12
C SER A 5 0.78 15.55 -2.27
N ARG A 6 -0.28 15.72 -1.50
CA ARG A 6 -0.83 14.72 -0.62
C ARG A 6 -2.14 14.17 -1.21
N GLY A 7 -2.27 12.85 -1.22
CA GLY A 7 -3.46 12.14 -1.67
C GLY A 7 -4.03 11.25 -0.57
N VAL A 8 -5.27 11.54 -0.17
CA VAL A 8 -6.01 10.77 0.84
C VAL A 8 -6.82 9.67 0.17
N HIS A 9 -6.91 8.54 0.86
CA HIS A 9 -7.77 7.41 0.52
C HIS A 9 -8.60 7.02 1.73
N LEU A 10 -9.85 6.66 1.49
CA LEU A 10 -10.78 6.16 2.49
C LEU A 10 -11.11 4.70 2.19
N VAL A 11 -11.29 3.92 3.23
CA VAL A 11 -11.80 2.55 3.16
C VAL A 11 -13.13 2.53 3.87
N THR A 12 -14.19 2.16 3.16
CA THR A 12 -15.56 2.13 3.70
C THR A 12 -16.17 0.75 3.58
N ARG A 13 -17.42 0.60 4.05
CA ARG A 13 -18.25 -0.55 3.65
C ARG A 13 -18.26 -0.71 2.12
N GLN A 14 -18.42 -1.95 1.65
CA GLN A 14 -18.54 -2.26 0.23
C GLN A 14 -19.71 -1.48 -0.40
N LEU A 15 -19.42 -0.77 -1.50
CA LEU A 15 -20.42 -0.05 -2.29
C LEU A 15 -20.79 -0.80 -3.57
N GLU A 16 -19.77 -1.25 -4.31
CA GLU A 16 -19.93 -2.06 -5.53
C GLU A 16 -18.89 -3.19 -5.49
N PRO A 17 -19.30 -4.48 -5.47
CA PRO A 17 -18.39 -5.61 -5.29
C PRO A 17 -17.63 -6.03 -6.55
N ASN A 18 -18.14 -5.77 -7.75
CA ASN A 18 -17.60 -6.36 -8.97
C ASN A 18 -16.82 -5.38 -9.85
N TYR A 19 -17.20 -4.10 -9.83
CA TYR A 19 -16.68 -3.12 -10.77
C TYR A 19 -15.95 -1.97 -10.08
N ALA A 20 -14.83 -1.58 -10.67
CA ALA A 20 -14.19 -0.30 -10.36
C ALA A 20 -15.00 0.84 -11.01
N MET A 21 -15.32 1.87 -10.24
CA MET A 21 -16.01 3.06 -10.73
C MET A 21 -15.05 4.24 -10.80
N ALA A 22 -15.10 5.02 -11.88
CA ALA A 22 -14.41 6.30 -12.02
C ALA A 22 -15.45 7.42 -12.04
N LEU A 23 -15.37 8.34 -11.09
CA LEU A 23 -16.31 9.44 -10.92
C LEU A 23 -15.57 10.78 -10.94
N THR A 24 -16.28 11.86 -11.26
CA THR A 24 -15.76 13.23 -11.21
C THR A 24 -16.44 14.01 -10.10
N THR A 25 -15.67 14.77 -9.33
CA THR A 25 -16.23 15.76 -8.41
C THR A 25 -16.96 16.86 -9.18
N ARG A 26 -17.93 17.55 -8.55
CA ARG A 26 -18.57 18.72 -9.15
C ARG A 26 -17.71 19.99 -9.06
N LYS A 27 -16.70 19.99 -8.18
CA LYS A 27 -15.70 21.07 -8.07
C LYS A 27 -14.84 21.11 -9.33
N LYS A 28 -14.96 22.17 -10.12
CA LYS A 28 -14.08 22.42 -11.28
C LYS A 28 -12.64 22.53 -10.80
N THR A 29 -11.72 21.80 -11.43
CA THR A 29 -10.29 22.02 -11.21
C THR A 29 -9.81 23.05 -12.23
N GLU A 30 -9.24 24.16 -11.77
CA GLU A 30 -8.55 25.09 -12.67
C GLU A 30 -7.17 24.52 -12.99
N GLY A 31 -7.04 23.92 -14.17
CA GLY A 31 -5.79 23.42 -14.74
C GLY A 31 -5.49 24.06 -16.09
N PHE A 32 -4.23 24.02 -16.52
CA PHE A 32 -3.79 24.48 -17.86
C PHE A 32 -4.51 23.76 -19.03
N ILE A 33 -5.17 22.64 -18.75
CA ILE A 33 -6.15 21.97 -19.63
C ILE A 33 -7.39 21.70 -18.77
N THR A 34 -8.52 22.33 -19.09
CA THR A 34 -9.80 22.14 -18.40
C THR A 34 -10.40 20.76 -18.73
N ARG A 35 -10.13 19.75 -17.88
CA ARG A 35 -10.70 18.39 -18.01
C ARG A 35 -11.99 18.16 -17.18
N GLY A 36 -12.60 19.21 -16.63
CA GLY A 36 -13.78 19.10 -15.76
C GLY A 36 -13.43 19.09 -14.27
N GLY A 37 -14.17 18.32 -13.47
CA GLY A 37 -13.88 18.13 -12.05
C GLY A 37 -12.80 17.08 -11.79
N ARG A 38 -12.33 16.98 -10.54
CA ARG A 38 -11.27 16.01 -10.16
C ARG A 38 -11.83 14.59 -10.24
N HIS A 39 -11.08 13.66 -10.85
CA HIS A 39 -11.45 12.24 -10.81
C HIS A 39 -11.14 11.60 -9.46
N PHE A 40 -12.01 10.70 -9.02
CA PHE A 40 -11.71 9.72 -7.98
C PHE A 40 -12.29 8.37 -8.38
N PHE A 41 -11.78 7.32 -7.77
CA PHE A 41 -12.13 5.93 -8.02
C PHE A 41 -12.75 5.32 -6.79
N ILE A 42 -13.71 4.42 -6.99
CA ILE A 42 -14.25 3.51 -5.99
C ILE A 42 -13.88 2.10 -6.45
N LEU A 43 -13.02 1.43 -5.69
CA LEU A 43 -12.49 0.11 -6.05
C LEU A 43 -13.00 -0.95 -5.06
N PRO A 44 -13.53 -2.10 -5.52
CA PRO A 44 -13.74 -3.24 -4.64
C PRO A 44 -12.40 -3.75 -4.11
N TRP A 45 -12.26 -3.84 -2.79
CA TRP A 45 -11.00 -4.20 -2.15
C TRP A 45 -11.25 -4.91 -0.83
N ARG A 46 -10.93 -6.22 -0.78
CA ARG A 46 -10.99 -7.06 0.43
C ARG A 46 -12.35 -6.97 1.17
N GLY A 47 -13.46 -7.02 0.44
CA GLY A 47 -14.82 -6.90 0.99
C GLY A 47 -15.20 -5.48 1.47
N CYS A 48 -14.38 -4.49 1.12
CA CYS A 48 -14.60 -3.07 1.38
C CYS A 48 -14.52 -2.27 0.06
N SER A 49 -14.79 -0.97 0.13
CA SER A 49 -14.50 -0.05 -0.96
C SER A 49 -13.30 0.82 -0.62
N LEU A 50 -12.26 0.76 -1.45
CA LEU A 50 -11.13 1.69 -1.42
C LEU A 50 -11.49 2.88 -2.32
N ILE A 51 -11.61 4.06 -1.72
CA ILE A 51 -12.04 5.28 -2.39
C ILE A 51 -10.90 6.28 -2.39
N GLY A 52 -10.49 6.74 -3.58
CA GLY A 52 -9.39 7.68 -3.70
C GLY A 52 -9.11 8.15 -5.12
N THR A 53 -8.26 9.14 -5.34
CA THR A 53 -7.55 9.90 -4.29
C THR A 53 -7.93 11.36 -4.32
N THR A 54 -7.71 12.05 -3.20
CA THR A 54 -7.68 13.50 -3.19
C THR A 54 -6.37 14.02 -3.78
N ASN A 55 -6.30 15.33 -4.00
CA ASN A 55 -5.06 15.95 -4.42
C ASN A 55 -4.93 17.34 -3.79
N VAL A 56 -4.13 17.44 -2.74
CA VAL A 56 -3.93 18.69 -2.00
C VAL A 56 -2.42 18.97 -1.91
N PRO A 57 -1.94 20.10 -2.47
CA PRO A 57 -0.54 20.50 -2.32
C PRO A 57 -0.13 20.52 -0.84
N LEU A 58 1.03 19.95 -0.54
CA LEU A 58 1.51 19.84 0.82
C LEU A 58 2.18 21.16 1.25
N THR A 59 1.69 21.73 2.33
CA THR A 59 2.30 22.86 3.04
C THR A 59 2.77 22.37 4.41
N GLY A 60 4.07 22.06 4.56
CA GLY A 60 4.62 21.57 5.84
C GLY A 60 5.75 20.56 5.70
N LYS A 61 6.11 19.92 6.83
CA LYS A 61 7.14 18.88 6.88
C LYS A 61 6.60 17.54 6.41
N LEU A 62 7.46 16.74 5.80
CA LEU A 62 7.12 15.39 5.33
C LEU A 62 6.84 14.41 6.49
N ASP A 63 7.41 14.64 7.67
CA ASP A 63 7.25 13.74 8.82
C ASP A 63 5.88 13.87 9.51
N ASP A 64 5.17 14.97 9.26
CA ASP A 64 3.90 15.30 9.92
C ASP A 64 2.67 14.90 9.09
N ILE A 65 2.86 14.20 7.98
CA ILE A 65 1.79 13.87 7.04
C ILE A 65 0.84 12.84 7.67
N ARG A 66 -0.38 13.28 7.94
CA ARG A 66 -1.47 12.46 8.46
C ARG A 66 -2.77 12.79 7.73
N VAL A 67 -3.73 11.88 7.80
CA VAL A 67 -5.11 12.20 7.41
C VAL A 67 -5.71 13.02 8.54
N THR A 68 -6.32 14.16 8.22
CA THR A 68 -7.03 15.01 9.17
C THR A 68 -8.53 14.74 9.08
N LYS A 69 -9.28 15.10 10.13
CA LYS A 69 -10.75 15.04 10.12
C LYS A 69 -11.36 15.80 8.95
N LYS A 70 -10.83 17.01 8.66
CA LYS A 70 -11.27 17.83 7.53
C LYS A 70 -11.10 17.13 6.18
N ASP A 71 -10.00 16.39 5.99
CA ASP A 71 -9.78 15.64 4.76
C ASP A 71 -10.86 14.59 4.52
N VAL A 72 -11.24 13.88 5.59
CA VAL A 72 -12.28 12.86 5.55
C VAL A 72 -13.63 13.50 5.24
N GLU A 73 -14.00 14.54 5.98
CA GLU A 73 -15.28 15.24 5.80
C GLU A 73 -15.41 15.85 4.40
N ASP A 74 -14.40 16.58 3.93
CA ASP A 74 -14.41 17.20 2.60
C ASP A 74 -14.49 16.15 1.49
N PHE A 75 -13.80 15.01 1.64
CA PHE A 75 -13.83 13.96 0.62
C PHE A 75 -15.14 13.17 0.63
N LEU A 76 -15.74 12.92 1.79
CA LEU A 76 -17.07 12.32 1.90
C LEU A 76 -18.15 13.21 1.26
N LEU A 77 -18.05 14.53 1.40
CA LEU A 77 -18.92 15.47 0.69
C LEU A 77 -18.77 15.33 -0.83
N ASP A 78 -17.54 15.34 -1.34
CA ASP A 78 -17.25 15.15 -2.77
C ASP A 78 -17.84 13.82 -3.30
N ILE A 79 -17.71 12.74 -2.53
CA ILE A 79 -18.24 11.41 -2.89
C ILE A 79 -19.77 11.42 -2.93
N ASN A 80 -20.42 11.94 -1.89
CA ASN A 80 -21.88 11.98 -1.81
C ASN A 80 -22.51 12.92 -2.85
N GLU A 81 -21.83 13.98 -3.28
CA GLU A 81 -22.30 14.83 -4.38
C GLU A 81 -22.25 14.12 -5.74
N ALA A 82 -21.22 13.29 -5.95
CA ALA A 82 -21.03 12.51 -7.17
C ALA A 82 -21.92 11.27 -7.19
N LEU A 83 -22.20 10.67 -6.03
CA LEU A 83 -23.03 9.48 -5.89
C LEU A 83 -24.01 9.60 -4.70
N PRO A 84 -25.11 10.38 -4.82
CA PRO A 84 -25.98 10.70 -3.69
C PRO A 84 -26.69 9.50 -3.02
N SER A 85 -26.77 8.37 -3.72
CA SER A 85 -27.41 7.15 -3.20
C SER A 85 -26.60 6.47 -2.09
N VAL A 86 -25.27 6.68 -2.00
CA VAL A 86 -24.45 5.97 -1.01
C VAL A 86 -24.51 6.57 0.39
N ARG A 87 -24.76 7.87 0.51
CA ARG A 87 -24.96 8.59 1.79
C ARG A 87 -23.91 8.24 2.85
N LEU A 88 -22.63 8.23 2.47
CA LEU A 88 -21.55 7.91 3.37
C LEU A 88 -21.39 8.98 4.46
N THR A 89 -21.07 8.54 5.65
CA THR A 89 -20.82 9.36 6.83
C THR A 89 -19.44 9.03 7.42
N PRO A 90 -18.88 9.85 8.32
CA PRO A 90 -17.61 9.53 8.98
C PRO A 90 -17.61 8.16 9.69
N THR A 91 -18.77 7.69 10.16
CA THR A 91 -18.89 6.36 10.80
C THR A 91 -18.80 5.19 9.80
N ASP A 92 -18.98 5.44 8.50
CA ASP A 92 -18.77 4.43 7.46
C ASP A 92 -17.28 4.23 7.12
N VAL A 93 -16.40 5.15 7.54
CA VAL A 93 -14.96 5.09 7.25
C VAL A 93 -14.27 4.17 8.25
N ARG A 94 -13.83 3.02 7.76
CA ARG A 94 -13.13 1.99 8.55
C ARG A 94 -11.64 2.28 8.68
N TYR A 95 -11.05 2.85 7.64
CA TYR A 95 -9.64 3.22 7.61
C TYR A 95 -9.43 4.40 6.67
N ALA A 96 -8.47 5.27 6.99
CA ALA A 96 -8.06 6.34 6.11
C ALA A 96 -6.54 6.43 6.13
N PHE A 97 -5.95 6.64 4.96
CA PHE A 97 -4.52 6.81 4.84
C PHE A 97 -4.18 7.85 3.78
N THR A 98 -2.95 8.31 3.82
CA THR A 98 -2.45 9.33 2.92
C THR A 98 -1.10 8.93 2.36
N GLY A 99 -0.89 9.24 1.08
CA GLY A 99 0.41 9.16 0.42
C GLY A 99 0.87 10.53 -0.03
N ILE A 100 2.16 10.64 -0.33
CA ILE A 100 2.71 11.79 -1.02
C ILE A 100 3.25 11.39 -2.38
N TYR A 101 3.17 12.33 -3.30
CA TYR A 101 3.87 12.20 -4.57
C TYR A 101 4.55 13.53 -4.92
N PRO A 102 5.73 13.48 -5.57
CA PRO A 102 6.46 14.68 -5.93
C PRO A 102 5.76 15.41 -7.08
N ILE A 103 5.73 16.73 -6.99
CA ILE A 103 5.32 17.66 -8.05
C ILE A 103 6.58 18.30 -8.63
N ILE A 104 6.69 18.29 -9.95
CA ILE A 104 7.70 19.05 -10.67
C ILE A 104 6.98 20.22 -11.36
N ALA A 105 7.15 21.43 -10.83
CA ALA A 105 6.56 22.62 -11.44
C ALA A 105 7.51 23.81 -11.31
N ARG A 106 7.42 24.76 -12.24
CA ARG A 106 8.15 26.04 -12.12
C ARG A 106 7.64 26.85 -10.90
N GLU A 107 6.36 26.73 -10.58
CA GLU A 107 5.66 27.34 -9.45
C GLU A 107 4.56 26.38 -8.96
N ILE A 108 4.38 26.24 -7.63
CA ILE A 108 3.33 25.38 -7.04
C ILE A 108 2.10 26.24 -6.76
N LYS A 109 0.96 25.88 -7.34
CA LYS A 109 -0.34 26.56 -7.19
C LYS A 109 -1.28 25.72 -6.31
N PRO A 110 -1.79 26.26 -5.18
CA PRO A 110 -2.60 25.51 -4.20
C PRO A 110 -3.85 24.82 -4.77
N ASP A 111 -4.47 25.40 -5.81
CA ASP A 111 -5.76 24.94 -6.36
C ASP A 111 -5.66 24.26 -7.73
N THR A 112 -4.43 23.96 -8.18
CA THR A 112 -4.19 23.35 -9.49
C THR A 112 -3.58 21.96 -9.33
N TYR A 113 -4.15 20.96 -10.03
CA TYR A 113 -3.48 19.67 -10.19
C TYR A 113 -2.21 19.87 -11.04
N GLN A 114 -1.04 19.73 -10.41
CA GLN A 114 0.27 19.88 -11.08
C GLN A 114 1.12 18.61 -11.03
N GLY A 115 0.52 17.45 -10.72
CA GLY A 115 1.23 16.18 -10.83
C GLY A 115 1.70 15.96 -12.26
N THR A 116 3.00 16.05 -12.50
CA THR A 116 3.57 15.76 -13.83
C THR A 116 3.55 14.27 -14.10
N GLY A 117 3.71 13.46 -13.05
CA GLY A 117 3.88 12.01 -13.19
C GLY A 117 5.13 11.63 -13.97
N GLU A 118 6.04 12.59 -14.15
CA GLU A 118 7.32 12.44 -14.81
C GLU A 118 8.36 12.05 -13.76
N PHE A 119 9.17 11.04 -14.10
CA PHE A 119 10.33 10.67 -13.31
C PHE A 119 11.55 11.49 -13.77
N GLN A 120 12.55 11.63 -12.89
CA GLN A 120 13.85 12.22 -13.23
C GLN A 120 14.96 11.27 -12.82
N ILE A 121 15.97 11.18 -13.68
CA ILE A 121 17.24 10.53 -13.38
C ILE A 121 18.32 11.59 -13.54
N VAL A 122 19.03 11.88 -12.46
CA VAL A 122 20.00 12.97 -12.38
C VAL A 122 21.39 12.37 -12.19
N ASP A 123 22.27 12.57 -13.17
CA ASP A 123 23.72 12.39 -13.02
C ASP A 123 24.31 13.68 -12.43
N HIS A 124 24.64 13.64 -11.14
CA HIS A 124 25.20 14.81 -10.45
C HIS A 124 26.64 15.13 -10.90
N GLY A 125 27.35 14.18 -11.52
CA GLY A 125 28.66 14.45 -12.13
C GLY A 125 28.54 15.42 -13.30
N ARG A 126 27.52 15.22 -14.15
CA ARG A 126 27.23 16.10 -15.29
C ARG A 126 26.55 17.41 -14.88
N LYS A 127 25.63 17.34 -13.92
CA LYS A 127 24.80 18.49 -13.54
C LYS A 127 25.50 19.43 -12.57
N ASP A 128 26.13 18.87 -11.54
CA ASP A 128 26.62 19.60 -10.37
C ASP A 128 28.14 19.45 -10.17
N GLY A 129 28.82 18.64 -11.02
CA GLY A 129 30.26 18.35 -10.89
C GLY A 129 30.60 17.37 -9.77
N ILE A 130 29.61 16.65 -9.23
CA ILE A 130 29.80 15.70 -8.11
C ILE A 130 29.65 14.27 -8.64
N ASP A 131 30.77 13.62 -8.93
CA ASP A 131 30.78 12.24 -9.42
C ASP A 131 30.38 11.22 -8.36
N GLY A 132 29.84 10.09 -8.83
CA GLY A 132 29.42 8.96 -7.97
C GLY A 132 28.00 9.07 -7.42
N ILE A 133 27.29 10.18 -7.64
CA ILE A 133 25.91 10.37 -7.17
C ILE A 133 24.93 10.34 -8.35
N VAL A 134 23.97 9.42 -8.29
CA VAL A 134 22.83 9.33 -9.20
C VAL A 134 21.54 9.39 -8.39
N THR A 135 20.62 10.25 -8.79
CA THR A 135 19.33 10.43 -8.12
C THR A 135 18.19 10.02 -9.04
N ALA A 136 17.29 9.15 -8.58
CA ALA A 136 16.04 8.80 -9.25
C ALA A 136 14.83 9.34 -8.46
N LEU A 137 14.01 10.18 -9.08
CA LEU A 137 12.87 10.86 -8.44
C LEU A 137 11.58 10.64 -9.22
N GLY A 138 10.45 10.55 -8.53
CA GLY A 138 9.11 10.66 -9.15
C GLY A 138 8.65 9.46 -9.98
N ALA A 139 9.17 8.26 -9.73
CA ALA A 139 8.70 7.05 -10.41
C ALA A 139 7.26 6.70 -10.00
N LYS A 140 6.38 6.49 -11.00
CA LYS A 140 5.08 5.84 -10.77
C LYS A 140 5.30 4.36 -10.52
N PHE A 141 4.45 3.73 -9.72
CA PHE A 141 4.52 2.28 -9.50
C PHE A 141 4.50 1.50 -10.83
N THR A 142 3.66 1.92 -11.79
CA THR A 142 3.55 1.30 -13.12
C THR A 142 4.78 1.47 -14.01
N THR A 143 5.62 2.49 -13.78
CA THR A 143 6.83 2.75 -14.57
C THR A 143 8.12 2.44 -13.80
N ALA A 144 8.01 2.04 -12.53
CA ALA A 144 9.14 1.88 -11.60
C ALA A 144 10.25 0.99 -12.17
N ARG A 145 9.91 -0.14 -12.79
CA ARG A 145 10.89 -1.04 -13.44
C ARG A 145 11.70 -0.33 -14.52
N ASN A 146 11.06 0.49 -15.36
CA ASN A 146 11.72 1.21 -16.43
C ASN A 146 12.62 2.34 -15.90
N VAL A 147 12.20 3.00 -14.82
CA VAL A 147 13.04 4.00 -14.14
C VAL A 147 14.25 3.33 -13.48
N ALA A 148 14.05 2.19 -12.83
CA ALA A 148 15.13 1.40 -12.24
C ALA A 148 16.15 0.95 -13.30
N ARG A 149 15.69 0.45 -14.45
CA ARG A 149 16.57 0.12 -15.59
C ARG A 149 17.46 1.30 -15.97
N GLN A 150 16.87 2.46 -16.29
CA GLN A 150 17.64 3.63 -16.71
C GLN A 150 18.62 4.12 -15.63
N ALA A 151 18.27 4.01 -14.34
CA ALA A 151 19.17 4.38 -13.26
C ALA A 151 20.35 3.41 -13.15
N VAL A 152 20.10 2.11 -13.31
CA VAL A 152 21.16 1.08 -13.33
C VAL A 152 22.06 1.25 -14.56
N ASP A 153 21.49 1.48 -15.75
CA ASP A 153 22.26 1.72 -16.97
C ASP A 153 23.19 2.94 -16.82
N LEU A 154 22.71 4.03 -16.20
CA LEU A 154 23.55 5.20 -15.92
C LEU A 154 24.69 4.88 -14.93
N VAL A 155 24.40 4.11 -13.87
CA VAL A 155 25.42 3.71 -12.89
C VAL A 155 26.46 2.78 -13.56
N ALA A 156 26.01 1.87 -14.41
CA ALA A 156 26.84 0.97 -15.19
C ALA A 156 27.89 1.69 -16.02
N ASP A 157 27.42 2.66 -16.80
CA ASP A 157 28.26 3.50 -17.66
C ASP A 157 29.33 4.22 -16.83
N LYS A 158 28.96 4.76 -15.66
CA LYS A 158 29.89 5.45 -14.76
C LYS A 158 30.92 4.53 -14.11
N LEU A 159 30.60 3.24 -13.93
CA LEU A 159 31.53 2.23 -13.42
C LEU A 159 32.44 1.64 -14.52
N GLY A 160 32.34 2.13 -15.76
CA GLY A 160 33.11 1.61 -16.90
C GLY A 160 32.71 0.20 -17.31
N GLY A 161 31.52 -0.26 -16.88
CA GLY A 161 31.02 -1.59 -17.15
C GLY A 161 30.22 -1.63 -18.45
N ASN A 162 30.38 -2.72 -19.21
CA ASN A 162 29.47 -3.10 -20.27
C ASN A 162 28.50 -4.13 -19.65
N ILE A 163 27.33 -3.70 -19.17
CA ILE A 163 26.36 -4.62 -18.57
C ILE A 163 25.57 -5.26 -19.71
N ALA A 164 25.39 -6.59 -19.64
CA ALA A 164 24.49 -7.30 -20.52
C ALA A 164 23.07 -6.72 -20.45
N ASP A 165 22.30 -6.82 -21.52
CA ASP A 165 20.92 -6.32 -21.54
C ASP A 165 20.12 -6.81 -20.32
N GLY A 166 19.48 -5.87 -19.64
CA GLY A 166 18.76 -6.16 -18.40
C GLY A 166 17.62 -7.16 -18.61
N ARG A 167 17.61 -8.25 -17.84
CA ARG A 167 16.61 -9.33 -17.91
C ARG A 167 15.30 -9.04 -17.15
N THR A 168 15.17 -7.85 -16.56
CA THR A 168 14.07 -7.52 -15.64
C THR A 168 12.68 -7.53 -16.27
N VAL A 169 12.58 -7.52 -17.60
CA VAL A 169 11.29 -7.67 -18.32
C VAL A 169 10.80 -9.12 -18.35
N GLU A 170 11.71 -10.09 -18.27
CA GLU A 170 11.42 -11.53 -18.30
C GLU A 170 11.52 -12.18 -16.92
N THR A 171 12.30 -11.60 -16.00
CA THR A 171 12.45 -12.13 -14.65
C THR A 171 11.17 -11.96 -13.85
N GLN A 172 10.46 -13.06 -13.59
CA GLN A 172 9.35 -13.11 -12.64
C GLN A 172 9.83 -12.81 -11.21
N LEU A 173 9.07 -12.01 -10.47
CA LEU A 173 9.23 -11.88 -9.03
C LEU A 173 8.96 -13.22 -8.34
N LEU A 174 9.57 -13.47 -7.18
CA LEU A 174 9.60 -14.78 -6.54
C LEU A 174 8.20 -15.37 -6.32
N GLU A 175 7.30 -14.57 -5.78
CA GLU A 175 5.91 -14.92 -5.45
C GLU A 175 5.02 -14.99 -6.70
N GLY A 176 5.47 -14.39 -7.81
CA GLY A 176 4.76 -14.34 -9.07
C GLY A 176 5.11 -15.47 -10.05
N ARG A 177 5.85 -16.49 -9.61
CA ARG A 177 6.23 -17.65 -10.43
C ARG A 177 5.06 -18.62 -10.59
N ILE A 178 4.00 -18.13 -11.23
CA ILE A 178 2.75 -18.84 -11.50
C ILE A 178 2.44 -18.65 -12.98
N ASP A 179 2.56 -19.72 -13.76
CA ASP A 179 2.29 -19.69 -15.19
C ASP A 179 0.80 -19.84 -15.52
N ASP A 180 0.08 -20.67 -14.75
CA ASP A 180 -1.37 -20.86 -14.82
C ASP A 180 -2.01 -20.56 -13.47
N ILE A 181 -2.58 -19.36 -13.33
CA ILE A 181 -3.26 -18.94 -12.10
C ILE A 181 -4.50 -19.80 -11.83
N ALA A 182 -5.24 -20.22 -12.86
CA ALA A 182 -6.47 -20.98 -12.67
C ALA A 182 -6.15 -22.40 -12.19
N GLY A 183 -5.20 -23.07 -12.85
CA GLY A 183 -4.69 -24.38 -12.43
C GLY A 183 -4.10 -24.34 -11.02
N PHE A 184 -3.20 -23.39 -10.73
CA PHE A 184 -2.63 -23.22 -9.40
C PHE A 184 -3.70 -23.01 -8.32
N THR A 185 -4.77 -22.26 -8.63
CA THR A 185 -5.90 -22.07 -7.71
C THR A 185 -6.66 -23.37 -7.45
N ALA A 186 -7.00 -24.11 -8.51
CA ALA A 186 -7.72 -25.36 -8.39
C ALA A 186 -6.92 -26.38 -7.55
N ASP A 187 -5.63 -26.53 -7.85
CA ASP A 187 -4.74 -27.49 -7.18
C ASP A 187 -4.58 -27.16 -5.69
N CYS A 188 -4.33 -25.90 -5.34
CA CYS A 188 -4.24 -25.46 -3.94
C CYS A 188 -5.54 -25.69 -3.17
N LEU A 189 -6.70 -25.38 -3.78
CA LEU A 189 -7.99 -25.60 -3.13
C LEU A 189 -8.29 -27.09 -2.92
N GLU A 190 -8.01 -27.92 -3.93
CA GLU A 190 -8.17 -29.37 -3.83
C GLU A 190 -7.30 -29.95 -2.70
N HIS A 191 -6.02 -29.58 -2.67
CA HIS A 191 -5.05 -30.15 -1.73
C HIS A 191 -5.26 -29.69 -0.27
N TYR A 192 -5.67 -28.44 -0.04
CA TYR A 192 -5.67 -27.85 1.29
C TYR A 192 -7.06 -27.57 1.89
N SER A 193 -8.15 -27.81 1.16
CA SER A 193 -9.53 -27.59 1.64
C SER A 193 -9.91 -28.35 2.91
N SER A 194 -9.27 -29.50 3.17
CA SER A 194 -9.47 -30.25 4.42
C SER A 194 -8.76 -29.66 5.63
N LEU A 195 -7.79 -28.76 5.41
CA LEU A 195 -6.93 -28.18 6.44
C LEU A 195 -7.31 -26.73 6.75
N LEU A 196 -7.68 -25.96 5.74
CA LEU A 196 -8.02 -24.54 5.86
C LEU A 196 -9.32 -24.23 5.11
N PRO A 197 -10.09 -23.23 5.59
CA PRO A 197 -11.20 -22.69 4.81
C PRO A 197 -10.71 -22.14 3.46
N GLU A 198 -11.52 -22.27 2.42
CA GLU A 198 -11.26 -21.74 1.07
C GLU A 198 -10.83 -20.26 1.11
N SER A 199 -11.50 -19.43 1.92
CA SER A 199 -11.19 -18.01 2.07
C SER A 199 -9.76 -17.74 2.55
N SER A 200 -9.24 -18.60 3.44
CA SER A 200 -7.88 -18.48 3.98
C SER A 200 -6.84 -18.92 2.95
N ILE A 201 -7.12 -19.98 2.20
CA ILE A 201 -6.26 -20.42 1.09
C ILE A 201 -6.17 -19.31 0.04
N LEU A 202 -7.32 -18.77 -0.40
CA LEU A 202 -7.37 -17.67 -1.38
C LEU A 202 -6.71 -16.39 -0.86
N HIS A 203 -6.75 -16.12 0.45
CA HIS A 203 -6.02 -15.00 1.05
C HIS A 203 -4.51 -15.19 0.95
N LEU A 204 -4.00 -16.38 1.30
CA LEU A 204 -2.57 -16.69 1.18
C LEU A 204 -2.12 -16.58 -0.28
N MET A 205 -2.89 -17.12 -1.23
CA MET A 205 -2.59 -17.03 -2.66
C MET A 205 -2.51 -15.59 -3.16
N ARG A 206 -3.42 -14.72 -2.71
CA ARG A 206 -3.42 -13.31 -3.13
C ARG A 206 -2.22 -12.52 -2.61
N ASN A 207 -1.69 -12.89 -1.43
CA ASN A 207 -0.60 -12.14 -0.81
C ASN A 207 0.79 -12.75 -1.07
N TYR A 208 0.89 -14.08 -1.13
CA TYR A 208 2.15 -14.83 -1.21
C TYR A 208 2.33 -15.61 -2.52
N GLY A 209 1.30 -15.68 -3.36
CA GLY A 209 1.37 -16.32 -4.68
C GLY A 209 1.94 -17.74 -4.62
N SER A 210 3.01 -17.99 -5.37
CA SER A 210 3.67 -19.31 -5.44
C SER A 210 4.26 -19.79 -4.11
N MET A 211 4.37 -18.93 -3.10
CA MET A 211 4.85 -19.29 -1.76
C MET A 211 3.73 -19.81 -0.84
N THR A 212 2.49 -19.90 -1.33
CA THR A 212 1.32 -20.33 -0.53
C THR A 212 1.51 -21.71 0.10
N GLU A 213 1.94 -22.70 -0.69
CA GLU A 213 2.12 -24.07 -0.20
C GLU A 213 3.21 -24.17 0.87
N GLU A 214 4.29 -23.40 0.70
CA GLU A 214 5.37 -23.30 1.69
C GLU A 214 4.84 -22.74 3.02
N LEU A 215 4.07 -21.64 2.98
CA LEU A 215 3.46 -21.06 4.18
C LEU A 215 2.50 -22.04 4.86
N ILE A 216 1.66 -22.76 4.12
CA ILE A 216 0.76 -23.76 4.70
C ILE A 216 1.57 -24.89 5.34
N GLY A 217 2.63 -25.36 4.68
CA GLY A 217 3.54 -26.39 5.21
C GLY A 217 4.25 -25.96 6.49
N LEU A 218 4.79 -24.74 6.53
CA LEU A 218 5.41 -24.14 7.71
C LEU A 218 4.39 -23.97 8.83
N GLY A 219 3.20 -23.44 8.53
CA GLY A 219 2.13 -23.24 9.49
C GLY A 219 1.66 -24.55 10.11
N LYS A 220 1.54 -25.62 9.32
CA LYS A 220 1.20 -26.96 9.82
C LYS A 220 2.28 -27.48 10.77
N LYS A 221 3.56 -27.36 10.39
CA LYS A 221 4.70 -27.83 11.19
C LYS A 221 4.82 -27.09 12.53
N GLN A 222 4.49 -25.80 12.54
CA GLN A 222 4.61 -24.92 13.71
C GLN A 222 3.30 -24.78 14.51
N ASN A 223 2.20 -25.40 14.05
CA ASN A 223 0.87 -25.24 14.63
C ASN A 223 0.38 -23.77 14.63
N MET A 224 0.63 -23.05 13.53
CA MET A 224 0.35 -21.61 13.34
C MET A 224 -0.67 -21.34 12.21
N LEU A 225 -1.57 -22.29 11.95
CA LEU A 225 -2.65 -22.15 10.96
C LEU A 225 -3.92 -21.50 11.53
N ALA A 226 -3.90 -21.07 12.79
CA ALA A 226 -5.00 -20.33 13.38
C ALA A 226 -5.07 -18.92 12.77
N LYS A 227 -6.30 -18.42 12.60
CA LYS A 227 -6.53 -17.00 12.25
C LYS A 227 -6.16 -16.11 13.41
N ILE A 228 -5.59 -14.95 13.13
CA ILE A 228 -5.29 -13.91 14.13
C ILE A 228 -6.57 -13.36 14.77
N CYS A 229 -7.63 -13.20 13.98
CA CYS A 229 -8.96 -12.85 14.48
C CYS A 229 -10.07 -13.42 13.58
N PRO A 230 -11.31 -13.58 14.10
CA PRO A 230 -12.36 -14.32 13.39
C PRO A 230 -12.83 -13.68 12.07
N ASP A 231 -12.78 -12.36 11.97
CA ASP A 231 -13.29 -11.56 10.86
C ASP A 231 -12.21 -11.21 9.80
N ARG A 232 -11.07 -11.91 9.85
CA ARG A 232 -9.96 -11.75 8.90
C ARG A 232 -9.47 -13.13 8.45
N GLU A 233 -8.78 -13.15 7.33
CA GLU A 233 -8.18 -14.37 6.79
C GLU A 233 -6.69 -14.52 7.14
N THR A 234 -6.10 -13.51 7.81
CA THR A 234 -4.69 -13.54 8.21
C THR A 234 -4.43 -14.61 9.25
N LEU A 235 -3.46 -15.48 8.98
CA LEU A 235 -3.04 -16.56 9.85
C LEU A 235 -1.82 -16.17 10.71
N GLU A 236 -1.61 -16.87 11.81
CA GLU A 236 -0.45 -16.65 12.69
C GLU A 236 0.88 -16.87 11.96
N ILE A 237 0.95 -17.86 11.06
CA ILE A 237 2.16 -18.15 10.29
C ILE A 237 2.64 -16.97 9.45
N GLU A 238 1.73 -16.11 8.99
CA GLU A 238 2.09 -14.90 8.24
C GLU A 238 2.89 -13.91 9.07
N ILE A 239 2.69 -13.90 10.39
CA ILE A 239 3.41 -13.01 11.31
C ILE A 239 4.85 -13.50 11.47
N ASP A 240 5.04 -14.80 11.74
CA ASP A 240 6.36 -15.42 11.86
C ASP A 240 7.13 -15.30 10.53
N TYR A 241 6.47 -15.59 9.42
CA TYR A 241 7.06 -15.48 8.09
C TYR A 241 7.46 -14.05 7.76
N GLY A 242 6.59 -13.07 8.02
CA GLY A 242 6.88 -11.66 7.77
C GLY A 242 8.11 -11.17 8.54
N VAL A 243 8.32 -11.63 9.77
CA VAL A 243 9.51 -11.30 10.57
C VAL A 243 10.76 -11.98 10.02
N ARG A 244 10.71 -13.29 9.76
CA ARG A 244 11.90 -14.08 9.41
C ARG A 244 12.34 -13.94 7.96
N HIS A 245 11.41 -13.69 7.04
CA HIS A 245 11.65 -13.75 5.60
C HIS A 245 11.39 -12.41 4.88
N GLU A 246 10.60 -11.51 5.47
CA GLU A 246 10.18 -10.26 4.80
C GLU A 246 10.65 -8.99 5.53
N MET A 247 11.61 -9.11 6.45
CA MET A 247 12.19 -8.02 7.23
C MET A 247 11.14 -7.16 7.95
N ALA A 248 10.07 -7.75 8.48
CA ALA A 248 9.16 -7.02 9.37
C ALA A 248 9.82 -6.81 10.73
N VAL A 249 10.14 -5.55 11.04
CA VAL A 249 10.86 -5.16 12.27
C VAL A 249 10.03 -4.25 13.18
N THR A 250 8.85 -3.83 12.72
CA THR A 250 7.86 -3.09 13.52
C THR A 250 6.49 -3.72 13.39
N LEU A 251 5.63 -3.54 14.38
CA LEU A 251 4.27 -4.08 14.33
C LEU A 251 3.45 -3.47 13.19
N GLU A 252 3.73 -2.23 12.80
CA GLU A 252 3.13 -1.61 11.62
C GLU A 252 3.50 -2.33 10.30
N ASP A 253 4.70 -2.93 10.21
CA ASP A 253 5.10 -3.68 9.02
C ASP A 253 4.19 -4.89 8.81
N ILE A 254 3.89 -5.62 9.88
CA ILE A 254 2.95 -6.74 9.84
C ILE A 254 1.52 -6.26 9.57
N ILE A 255 1.01 -5.33 10.40
CA ILE A 255 -0.41 -4.95 10.39
C ILE A 255 -0.82 -4.28 9.08
N PHE A 256 0.05 -3.43 8.50
CA PHE A 256 -0.32 -2.59 7.37
C PHE A 256 0.41 -2.92 6.06
N ARG A 257 1.57 -3.57 6.09
CA ARG A 257 2.41 -3.73 4.88
C ARG A 257 2.50 -5.17 4.37
N ARG A 258 2.76 -6.15 5.25
CA ARG A 258 2.93 -7.55 4.87
C ARG A 258 1.60 -8.29 4.74
N THR A 259 0.75 -8.19 5.77
CA THR A 259 -0.51 -8.98 5.82
C THR A 259 -1.74 -8.21 5.34
N GLY A 260 -1.71 -6.88 5.49
CA GLY A 260 -2.87 -6.02 5.31
C GLY A 260 -3.98 -6.21 6.36
N LEU A 261 -3.70 -6.86 7.49
CA LEU A 261 -4.68 -7.14 8.56
C LEU A 261 -5.48 -5.90 8.99
N GLY A 262 -4.79 -4.76 9.10
CA GLY A 262 -5.34 -3.49 9.55
C GLY A 262 -5.90 -2.58 8.46
N THR A 263 -5.78 -2.96 7.18
CA THR A 263 -6.08 -2.02 6.09
C THR A 263 -7.57 -1.92 5.76
N ILE A 264 -8.40 -2.80 6.32
CA ILE A 264 -9.87 -2.75 6.23
C ILE A 264 -10.54 -2.30 7.52
N GLY A 265 -9.76 -1.70 8.43
CA GLY A 265 -10.20 -1.20 9.74
C GLY A 265 -9.48 -1.89 10.89
N TYR A 266 -9.62 -1.31 12.09
CA TYR A 266 -8.93 -1.79 13.29
C TYR A 266 -9.31 -3.26 13.57
N PRO A 267 -8.34 -4.19 13.66
CA PRO A 267 -8.62 -5.61 13.86
C PRO A 267 -8.93 -5.96 15.33
N GLY A 268 -8.92 -4.97 16.24
CA GLY A 268 -9.19 -5.15 17.66
C GLY A 268 -7.92 -5.33 18.50
N ASP A 269 -8.02 -5.01 19.79
CA ASP A 269 -6.87 -5.02 20.71
C ASP A 269 -6.27 -6.43 20.86
N GLU A 270 -7.10 -7.47 20.89
CA GLU A 270 -6.65 -8.86 21.00
C GLU A 270 -5.81 -9.29 19.79
N ALA A 271 -6.25 -8.94 18.58
CA ALA A 271 -5.53 -9.24 17.34
C ALA A 271 -4.16 -8.54 17.30
N VAL A 272 -4.13 -7.25 17.66
CA VAL A 272 -2.90 -6.45 17.72
C VAL A 272 -1.95 -7.00 18.79
N ALA A 273 -2.47 -7.34 19.98
CA ALA A 273 -1.68 -7.94 21.05
C ALA A 273 -1.13 -9.32 20.66
N ARG A 274 -1.91 -10.15 19.95
CA ARG A 274 -1.45 -11.46 19.45
C ARG A 274 -0.33 -11.31 18.44
N CYS A 275 -0.46 -10.41 17.46
CA CYS A 275 0.63 -10.10 16.52
C CYS A 275 1.89 -9.63 17.26
N ALA A 276 1.74 -8.73 18.23
CA ALA A 276 2.86 -8.20 19.00
C ALA A 276 3.56 -9.28 19.84
N ALA A 277 2.81 -10.23 20.39
CA ALA A 277 3.37 -11.36 21.13
C ALA A 277 4.18 -12.30 20.21
N LEU A 278 3.63 -12.65 19.04
CA LEU A 278 4.32 -13.48 18.04
C LEU A 278 5.61 -12.81 17.55
N MET A 279 5.56 -11.51 17.24
CA MET A 279 6.75 -10.76 16.84
C MET A 279 7.79 -10.67 17.98
N ALA A 280 7.34 -10.47 19.22
CA ALA A 280 8.24 -10.38 20.38
C ALA A 280 9.03 -11.67 20.62
N GLU A 281 8.42 -12.83 20.38
CA GLU A 281 9.10 -14.13 20.48
C GLU A 281 10.27 -14.25 19.50
N VAL A 282 10.11 -13.72 18.29
CA VAL A 282 11.13 -13.81 17.23
C VAL A 282 12.18 -12.70 17.34
N LEU A 283 11.75 -11.47 17.64
CA LEU A 283 12.62 -10.28 17.69
C LEU A 283 13.23 -10.01 19.07
N GLY A 284 12.79 -10.73 20.10
CA GLY A 284 13.25 -10.54 21.48
C GLY A 284 12.78 -9.22 22.10
N TRP A 285 11.57 -8.76 21.76
CA TRP A 285 11.02 -7.54 22.37
C TRP A 285 10.66 -7.75 23.83
N ASP A 286 11.00 -6.76 24.66
CA ASP A 286 10.55 -6.70 26.04
C ASP A 286 9.13 -6.09 26.13
N GLU A 287 8.55 -6.09 27.35
CA GLU A 287 7.22 -5.52 27.59
C GLU A 287 7.12 -4.02 27.24
N PRO A 288 8.09 -3.15 27.57
CA PRO A 288 8.11 -1.78 27.11
C PRO A 288 8.04 -1.62 25.58
N GLU A 289 8.87 -2.36 24.84
CA GLU A 289 8.90 -2.29 23.38
C GLU A 289 7.60 -2.79 22.76
N LYS A 290 7.08 -3.92 23.25
CA LYS A 290 5.78 -4.45 22.81
C LYS A 290 4.66 -3.43 23.01
N LYS A 291 4.59 -2.77 24.17
CA LYS A 291 3.62 -1.70 24.43
C LYS A 291 3.82 -0.51 23.48
N ARG A 292 5.06 -0.10 23.25
CA ARG A 292 5.39 1.00 22.32
C ARG A 292 4.89 0.70 20.91
N GLN A 293 5.10 -0.53 20.42
CA GLN A 293 4.66 -0.98 19.10
C GLN A 293 3.13 -1.01 18.97
N ILE A 294 2.40 -1.49 19.98
CA ILE A 294 0.93 -1.47 20.02
C ILE A 294 0.41 -0.03 19.95
N VAL A 295 0.97 0.89 20.73
CA VAL A 295 0.60 2.31 20.73
C VAL A 295 0.82 2.95 19.36
N MET A 296 1.89 2.59 18.65
CA MET A 296 2.13 3.09 17.29
C MET A 296 1.03 2.67 16.30
N VAL A 297 0.57 1.42 16.39
CA VAL A 297 -0.54 0.92 15.57
C VAL A 297 -1.84 1.67 15.89
N GLN A 298 -2.17 1.83 17.17
CA GLN A 298 -3.39 2.52 17.61
C GLN A 298 -3.43 3.98 17.13
N ARG A 299 -2.32 4.72 17.30
CA ARG A 299 -2.20 6.12 16.83
C ARG A 299 -2.47 6.31 15.34
N ARG A 300 -2.27 5.27 14.53
CA ARG A 300 -2.55 5.32 13.10
C ARG A 300 -4.04 5.30 12.77
N TYR A 301 -4.87 4.71 13.61
CA TYR A 301 -6.34 4.76 13.47
C TYR A 301 -6.94 6.03 14.04
N ASP A 302 -6.36 6.55 15.11
CA ASP A 302 -6.86 7.76 15.80
C ASP A 302 -6.60 9.05 15.02
N SER A 303 -5.77 9.03 13.98
CA SER A 303 -5.19 10.26 13.38
C SER A 303 -6.21 11.26 12.87
N TRP A 304 -7.41 10.81 12.52
CA TRP A 304 -8.51 11.64 12.01
C TRP A 304 -9.79 11.55 12.87
N GLN A 305 -9.78 10.77 13.94
CA GLN A 305 -10.95 10.55 14.80
C GLN A 305 -11.08 11.59 15.93
N GLY A 306 -10.02 12.38 16.19
CA GLY A 306 -10.00 13.52 17.12
C GLY A 306 -10.08 14.87 16.42
#